data_AF-A0A450Z7X3-F1
#
_entry.id   AF-A0A450Z7X3-F1
#
_cell.length_a   1.000
_cell.length_b   1.000
_cell.length_c   1.000
_cell.angle_alpha   90.00
_cell.angle_beta   90.00
_cell.angle_gamma   90.00
#
_symmetry.space_group_name_H-M   'P 1'
#
loop_
_entity.id
_entity.type
_entity.pdbx_description
1 polymer ?
#
loop_
_entity_poly.entity_id
_entity_poly.type
_entity_poly.pdbx_seq_one_letter_code
_entity_poly.pdbx_strand_id
1 'polypeptide(L)'
;MLDDHAREQVPIQEGVSGWHIGLIYIGIGLALPAFLLGSQIGVSLGLTDTMLAIVASGVILTLVGGATGAIGARVRLSTYLITQITFGKIAAKAINLLIAGTIMGWFGITISLLARSLVSEALPQTDKA
;
A
#
# COMPACT_ATOMS: atom_id res chain seq x y z
N MET A 1 -13.78 -19.60 19.17
CA MET A 1 -14.82 -18.72 18.59
C MET A 1 -14.19 -17.35 18.42
N LEU A 2 -14.47 -16.71 17.29
CA LEU A 2 -13.73 -15.61 16.70
C LEU A 2 -13.96 -14.29 17.45
N ASP A 3 -13.10 -13.97 18.42
CA ASP A 3 -12.98 -12.60 18.90
C ASP A 3 -11.96 -11.88 18.01
N ASP A 4 -12.43 -11.50 16.82
CA ASP A 4 -11.74 -10.57 15.94
C ASP A 4 -11.76 -9.20 16.64
N HIS A 5 -10.59 -8.71 17.09
CA HIS A 5 -10.43 -7.38 17.72
C HIS A 5 -10.68 -6.22 16.74
N ALA A 6 -11.68 -6.34 15.86
CA ALA A 6 -12.11 -5.35 14.89
C ALA A 6 -12.68 -4.09 15.55
N ARG A 7 -13.16 -4.19 16.80
CA ARG A 7 -13.85 -3.11 17.53
C ARG A 7 -13.26 -2.73 18.88
N GLU A 8 -12.17 -3.38 19.30
CA GLU A 8 -11.60 -3.18 20.63
C GLU A 8 -10.07 -3.04 20.55
N GLN A 9 -9.46 -2.40 21.55
CA GLN A 9 -8.00 -2.20 21.56
C GLN A 9 -7.29 -3.55 21.66
N VAL A 10 -6.32 -3.79 20.77
CA VAL A 10 -5.53 -5.02 20.80
C VAL A 10 -4.70 -5.06 22.10
N PRO A 11 -4.83 -6.12 22.93
CA PRO A 11 -4.08 -6.26 24.18
C PRO A 11 -2.56 -6.12 24.00
N ILE A 12 -1.86 -5.65 25.04
CA ILE A 12 -0.41 -5.36 25.00
C ILE A 12 0.42 -6.55 24.49
N GLN A 13 -0.04 -7.77 24.76
CA GLN A 13 0.67 -9.03 24.54
C GLN A 13 0.53 -9.60 23.11
N GLU A 14 -0.37 -9.06 22.27
CA GLU A 14 -0.59 -9.54 20.89
C GLU A 14 -0.09 -8.58 19.81
N GLY A 15 0.62 -7.52 20.21
CA GLY A 15 1.21 -6.57 19.26
C GLY A 15 2.31 -7.23 18.43
N VAL A 16 2.21 -7.14 17.10
CA VAL A 16 3.28 -7.57 16.19
C VAL A 16 4.46 -6.60 16.24
N SER A 17 5.68 -7.12 16.17
CA SER A 17 6.90 -6.31 16.15
C SER A 17 6.98 -5.44 14.89
N GLY A 18 7.47 -4.20 15.03
CA GLY A 18 7.67 -3.28 13.91
C GLY A 18 8.56 -3.83 12.80
N TRP A 19 9.47 -4.77 13.12
CA TRP A 19 10.29 -5.48 12.12
C TRP A 19 9.47 -6.37 11.20
N HIS A 20 8.43 -7.06 11.72
CA HIS A 20 7.54 -7.87 10.89
C HIS A 20 6.73 -6.98 9.93
N ILE A 21 6.27 -5.83 10.42
CA ILE A 21 5.57 -4.84 9.59
C ILE A 21 6.50 -4.31 8.49
N GLY A 22 7.75 -4.00 8.82
CA GLY A 22 8.76 -3.56 7.85
C GLY A 22 8.99 -4.59 6.73
N LEU A 23 9.08 -5.88 7.08
CA LEU A 23 9.21 -6.96 6.09
C LEU A 23 8.02 -7.02 5.12
N ILE A 24 6.80 -6.81 5.61
CA ILE A 24 5.60 -6.76 4.75
C ILE A 24 5.70 -5.61 3.75
N TYR A 25 6.10 -4.41 4.21
CA TYR A 25 6.25 -3.25 3.32
C TYR A 25 7.37 -3.41 2.29
N ILE A 26 8.48 -4.07 2.65
CA ILE A 26 9.52 -4.44 1.69
C ILE A 26 8.94 -5.35 0.60
N GLY A 27 8.13 -6.35 0.99
CA GLY A 27 7.44 -7.22 0.03
C GLY A 27 6.49 -6.47 -0.91
N ILE A 28 5.73 -5.49 -0.40
CA ILE A 28 4.86 -4.63 -1.21
C ILE A 28 5.68 -3.78 -2.19
N GLY A 29 6.84 -3.28 -1.76
CA GLY A 29 7.74 -2.50 -2.61
C GLY A 29 8.33 -3.30 -3.79
N LEU A 30 8.45 -4.63 -3.64
CA LEU A 30 8.93 -5.53 -4.68
C LEU A 30 7.83 -6.03 -5.62
N ALA A 31 6.62 -5.48 -5.55
CA ALA A 31 5.53 -5.89 -6.42
C ALA A 31 5.75 -5.45 -7.88
N LEU A 32 5.28 -6.27 -8.84
CA LEU A 32 5.34 -5.98 -10.28
C LEU A 32 4.88 -4.55 -10.67
N PRO A 33 3.79 -3.98 -10.10
CA PRO A 33 3.37 -2.62 -10.44
C PRO A 33 4.42 -1.56 -10.07
N ALA A 34 5.10 -1.73 -8.94
CA ALA A 34 6.13 -0.81 -8.49
C ALA A 34 7.36 -0.86 -9.42
N PHE A 35 7.77 -2.06 -9.84
CA PHE A 35 8.85 -2.22 -10.81
C PHE A 35 8.51 -1.62 -12.19
N LEU A 36 7.30 -1.86 -12.69
CA LEU A 36 6.85 -1.31 -13.97
C LEU A 36 6.80 0.22 -13.95
N LEU A 37 6.26 0.80 -12.88
CA LEU A 37 6.26 2.26 -12.70
C LEU A 37 7.69 2.80 -12.58
N GLY A 38 8.55 2.16 -11.79
CA GLY A 38 9.95 2.53 -11.66
C GLY A 38 10.69 2.51 -13.00
N SER A 39 10.44 1.50 -13.83
CA SER A 39 11.01 1.40 -15.19
C SER A 39 10.54 2.53 -16.10
N GLN A 40 9.25 2.88 -16.07
CA GLN A 40 8.71 3.97 -16.89
C GLN A 40 9.31 5.32 -16.50
N ILE A 41 9.41 5.58 -15.19
CA ILE A 41 10.03 6.80 -14.65
C ILE A 41 11.52 6.86 -15.04
N GLY A 42 12.23 5.73 -14.93
CA GLY A 42 13.64 5.59 -15.32
C GLY A 42 13.93 5.97 -16.77
N VAL A 43 13.07 5.53 -17.70
CA VAL A 43 13.18 5.89 -19.12
C VAL A 43 12.83 7.36 -19.36
N SER A 44 11.90 7.92 -18.58
CA SER A 44 11.38 9.28 -18.80
C SER A 44 12.29 10.38 -18.26
N LEU A 45 12.90 10.19 -17.08
CA LEU A 45 13.77 11.18 -16.43
C LEU A 45 15.26 10.88 -16.57
N GLY A 46 15.62 9.66 -16.98
CA GLY A 46 17.01 9.19 -16.92
C GLY A 46 17.38 8.63 -15.55
N LEU A 47 18.48 7.88 -15.49
CA LEU A 47 18.84 7.05 -14.34
C LEU A 47 19.14 7.87 -13.07
N THR A 48 19.95 8.92 -13.19
CA THR A 48 20.41 9.73 -12.06
C THR A 48 19.25 10.49 -11.39
N ASP A 49 18.41 11.15 -12.18
CA ASP A 49 17.28 11.92 -11.67
C ASP A 49 16.21 10.99 -11.08
N THR A 50 16.01 9.83 -11.68
CA THR A 50 15.10 8.80 -11.14
C THR A 50 15.59 8.27 -9.79
N MET A 51 16.89 8.00 -9.63
CA MET A 51 17.44 7.58 -8.33
C MET A 51 17.24 8.64 -7.25
N LEU A 52 17.50 9.92 -7.57
CA LEU A 52 17.26 11.02 -6.63
C LEU A 52 15.78 11.16 -6.26
N ALA A 53 14.88 11.04 -7.25
CA ALA A 53 13.44 11.08 -7.02
C ALA A 53 12.95 9.92 -6.14
N ILE A 54 13.47 8.71 -6.35
CA ILE A 54 13.16 7.53 -5.52
C ILE A 54 13.64 7.74 -4.08
N VAL A 55 14.87 8.21 -3.88
CA VAL A 55 15.39 8.50 -2.54
C VAL A 55 14.58 9.60 -1.86
N ALA A 56 14.30 10.70 -2.55
CA ALA A 56 13.52 11.80 -2.02
C ALA A 56 12.09 11.37 -1.62
N SER A 57 11.42 10.61 -2.48
CA SER A 57 10.10 10.03 -2.17
C SER A 57 10.15 9.06 -1.00
N GLY A 58 11.20 8.22 -0.89
CA GLY A 58 11.42 7.32 0.23
C GLY A 58 11.57 8.05 1.56
N VAL A 59 12.27 9.18 1.58
CA VAL A 59 12.39 10.04 2.78
C VAL A 59 11.04 10.61 3.17
N ILE A 60 10.29 11.18 2.21
CA ILE A 60 8.95 11.74 2.47
C ILE A 60 8.00 10.65 2.99
N LEU A 61 8.00 9.48 2.35
CA LEU A 61 7.18 8.34 2.73
C LEU A 61 7.53 7.84 4.14
N THR A 62 8.82 7.81 4.48
CA THR A 62 9.28 7.39 5.82
C THR A 62 8.85 8.40 6.89
N LEU A 63 8.90 9.69 6.60
CA LEU A 63 8.46 10.73 7.55
C LEU A 63 6.95 10.64 7.79
N VAL A 64 6.16 10.62 6.73
CA VAL A 64 4.68 10.59 6.83
C VAL A 64 4.21 9.24 7.37
N GLY A 65 4.73 8.14 6.84
CA GLY A 65 4.41 6.78 7.26
C GLY A 65 4.89 6.48 8.67
N GLY A 66 6.09 6.95 9.05
CA GLY A 66 6.63 6.83 10.39
C GLY A 66 5.84 7.62 11.43
N ALA A 67 5.45 8.86 11.13
CA ALA A 67 4.59 9.66 12.00
C ALA A 67 3.21 8.99 12.18
N THR A 68 2.59 8.57 11.07
CA THR A 68 1.28 7.89 11.11
C THR A 68 1.35 6.55 11.83
N GLY A 69 2.43 5.78 11.60
CA GLY A 69 2.69 4.50 12.27
C GLY A 69 2.95 4.66 13.76
N ALA A 70 3.68 5.70 14.17
CA ALA A 70 3.90 6.01 15.59
C ALA A 70 2.59 6.38 16.30
N ILE A 71 1.73 7.17 15.66
CA ILE A 71 0.39 7.49 16.17
C ILE A 71 -0.47 6.22 16.25
N GLY A 72 -0.51 5.42 15.19
CA GLY A 72 -1.26 4.15 15.16
C GLY A 72 -0.81 3.16 16.24
N ALA A 73 0.50 3.03 16.47
CA ALA A 73 1.08 2.17 17.50
C ALA A 73 0.75 2.64 18.92
N ARG A 74 0.63 3.96 19.13
CA ARG A 74 0.24 4.55 20.42
C ARG A 74 -1.26 4.36 20.70
N VAL A 75 -2.09 4.52 19.68
CA VAL A 75 -3.56 4.51 19.83
C VAL A 75 -4.11 3.08 19.87
N ARG A 76 -3.45 2.09 19.22
CA ARG A 76 -3.83 0.65 19.19
C ARG A 76 -5.31 0.38 18.83
N LEU A 77 -5.95 1.35 18.19
CA LEU A 77 -7.29 1.23 17.65
C LEU A 77 -7.19 0.97 16.15
N SER A 78 -8.16 0.25 15.60
CA SER A 78 -8.27 0.09 14.14
C SER A 78 -8.41 1.46 13.48
N THR A 79 -7.90 1.60 12.24
CA THR A 79 -8.01 2.84 11.43
C THR A 79 -9.45 3.36 11.36
N TYR A 80 -10.41 2.42 11.39
CA TYR A 80 -11.84 2.70 11.48
C TYR A 80 -12.23 3.50 12.73
N LEU A 81 -11.77 3.07 13.90
CA LEU A 81 -12.05 3.72 15.19
C LEU A 81 -11.40 5.11 15.29
N ILE A 82 -10.16 5.27 14.81
CA ILE A 82 -9.46 6.56 14.81
C ILE A 82 -10.21 7.58 13.94
N THR A 83 -10.67 7.14 12.76
CA THR A 83 -11.43 8.00 11.83
C THR A 83 -12.79 8.37 12.41
N GLN A 84 -13.46 7.44 13.10
CA GLN A 84 -14.74 7.69 13.76
C GLN A 84 -14.60 8.68 14.93
N ILE A 85 -13.52 8.61 15.71
CA ILE A 85 -13.26 9.54 16.82
C ILE A 85 -12.94 10.94 16.29
N THR A 86 -12.19 11.05 15.19
CA THR A 86 -11.72 12.35 14.66
C THR A 86 -12.80 13.09 13.86
N PHE A 87 -13.59 12.37 13.04
CA PHE A 87 -14.55 13.00 12.11
C PHE A 87 -16.02 12.68 12.41
N GLY A 88 -16.31 11.81 13.37
CA GLY A 88 -17.66 11.35 13.68
C GLY A 88 -18.18 10.25 12.74
N LYS A 89 -19.32 9.64 13.09
CA LYS A 89 -19.87 8.44 12.43
C LYS A 89 -20.22 8.64 10.94
N ILE A 90 -20.62 9.84 10.53
CA ILE A 90 -21.07 10.13 9.16
C ILE A 90 -19.87 10.28 8.23
N ALA A 91 -18.89 11.10 8.61
CA ALA A 91 -17.67 11.28 7.82
C ALA A 91 -16.82 10.01 7.77
N ALA A 92 -16.79 9.21 8.84
CA ALA A 92 -16.12 7.91 8.83
C ALA A 92 -16.70 6.94 7.79
N LYS A 93 -18.01 6.98 7.50
CA LYS A 93 -18.60 6.18 6.41
C LYS A 93 -18.12 6.64 5.04
N ALA A 94 -18.08 7.95 4.78
CA ALA A 94 -17.61 8.51 3.52
C ALA A 94 -16.12 8.17 3.28
N ILE A 95 -15.28 8.32 4.31
CA ILE A 95 -13.86 7.99 4.24
C ILE A 95 -13.65 6.49 4.00
N ASN A 96 -14.39 5.62 4.68
CA ASN A 96 -14.32 4.18 4.42
C ASN A 96 -14.72 3.82 2.98
N LEU A 97 -15.72 4.48 2.42
CA LEU A 97 -16.16 4.24 1.05
C LEU A 97 -15.09 4.67 0.04
N LEU A 98 -14.41 5.79 0.29
CA LEU A 98 -13.26 6.24 -0.51
C LEU A 98 -12.07 5.27 -0.40
N ILE A 99 -11.75 4.80 0.80
CA ILE A 99 -10.68 3.81 1.01
C ILE A 99 -11.03 2.50 0.29
N ALA A 100 -12.26 2.00 0.42
CA ALA A 100 -12.71 0.81 -0.26
C ALA A 100 -12.61 0.94 -1.79
N GLY A 101 -13.04 2.09 -2.34
CA GLY A 101 -12.87 2.39 -3.77
C GLY A 101 -11.42 2.44 -4.21
N THR A 102 -10.54 3.03 -3.39
CA THR A 102 -9.09 3.11 -3.68
C THR A 102 -8.44 1.73 -3.68
N ILE A 103 -8.75 0.88 -2.70
CA ILE A 103 -8.26 -0.50 -2.63
C ILE A 103 -8.77 -1.30 -3.83
N MET A 104 -10.04 -1.14 -4.20
CA MET A 104 -10.61 -1.79 -5.38
C MET A 104 -9.89 -1.36 -6.67
N GLY A 105 -9.59 -0.07 -6.82
CA GLY A 105 -8.79 0.45 -7.95
C GLY A 105 -7.38 -0.14 -7.98
N TRP A 106 -6.69 -0.17 -6.84
CA TRP A 106 -5.34 -0.75 -6.74
C TRP A 106 -5.32 -2.25 -7.05
N PHE A 107 -6.33 -2.99 -6.59
CA PHE A 107 -6.49 -4.41 -6.89
C PHE A 107 -6.73 -4.64 -8.39
N GLY A 108 -7.54 -3.79 -9.02
CA GLY A 108 -7.77 -3.81 -10.47
C GLY A 108 -6.49 -3.61 -11.29
N ILE A 109 -5.61 -2.68 -10.89
CA ILE A 109 -4.29 -2.48 -11.53
C ILE A 109 -3.44 -3.75 -11.39
N THR A 110 -3.43 -4.35 -10.20
CA THR A 110 -2.64 -5.57 -9.93
C THR A 110 -3.10 -6.74 -10.80
N ILE A 111 -4.41 -6.98 -10.90
CA ILE A 111 -4.97 -8.02 -11.78
C ILE A 111 -4.67 -7.72 -13.25
N SER A 112 -4.83 -6.47 -13.67
CA SER A 112 -4.60 -6.08 -15.06
C SER A 112 -3.15 -6.33 -15.49
N LEU A 113 -2.19 -6.08 -14.59
CA LEU A 113 -0.78 -6.36 -14.84
C LEU A 113 -0.48 -7.86 -14.86
N LEU A 114 -1.08 -8.62 -13.96
CA LEU A 114 -0.96 -10.08 -13.97
C LEU A 114 -1.53 -10.68 -15.26
N ALA A 115 -2.73 -10.25 -15.68
CA ALA A 115 -3.38 -10.71 -16.90
C ALA A 115 -2.54 -10.40 -18.14
N ARG A 116 -1.97 -9.19 -18.24
CA ARG A 116 -1.06 -8.81 -19.33
C ARG A 116 0.19 -9.70 -19.37
N SER A 117 0.74 -10.02 -18.21
CA SER A 117 1.93 -10.88 -18.11
C SER A 117 1.62 -12.29 -18.60
N LEU A 118 0.50 -12.88 -18.15
CA LEU A 118 0.07 -14.21 -18.57
C LEU A 118 -0.27 -14.29 -20.07
N VAL A 119 -0.96 -13.28 -20.62
CA VAL A 119 -1.30 -13.24 -22.05
C VAL A 119 -0.04 -13.11 -22.91
N SER A 120 0.98 -12.38 -22.44
CA SER A 120 2.25 -12.25 -23.17
C SER A 120 3.05 -13.55 -23.26
N GLU A 121 2.79 -14.51 -22.36
CA GLU A 121 3.46 -15.82 -22.33
C GLU A 121 2.62 -16.93 -22.99
N ALA A 122 1.30 -16.83 -22.94
CA ALA A 122 0.38 -17.85 -23.47
C ALA A 122 0.20 -17.80 -25.00
N LEU A 123 0.58 -16.71 -25.67
CA LEU A 123 0.56 -16.61 -27.12
C LEU A 123 1.99 -16.52 -27.67
N PRO A 124 2.44 -17.44 -28.55
CA PRO A 124 3.64 -17.18 -29.33
C PRO A 124 3.43 -15.88 -30.09
N GLN A 125 4.46 -15.04 -30.15
CA GLN A 125 4.42 -13.76 -30.87
C GLN A 125 4.17 -14.00 -32.36
N THR A 126 2.91 -14.13 -32.77
CA THR A 126 2.51 -13.92 -34.16
C THR A 126 2.27 -12.43 -34.35
N ASP A 127 3.34 -11.81 -34.83
CA ASP A 127 3.31 -10.79 -35.89
C ASP A 127 2.85 -9.37 -35.51
N LYS A 128 3.85 -8.50 -35.33
CA LYS A 128 3.78 -7.10 -35.76
C LYS A 128 5.01 -6.79 -36.60
N ALA A 129 5.03 -7.33 -37.82
CA ALA A 129 5.66 -6.68 -38.97
C ALA A 129 4.82 -5.46 -39.43
#